data_AF-A0AB74IZ13-F1
#
_entry.id   AF-A0AB74IZ13-F1
#
_cell.length_a   1.000
_cell.length_b   1.000
_cell.length_c   1.000
_cell.angle_alpha   90.00
_cell.angle_beta   90.00
_cell.angle_gamma   90.00
#
_symmetry.space_group_name_H-M   'P 1'
#
loop_
_entity.id
_entity.type
_entity.pdbx_description
1 polymer ?
#
loop_
_entity_poly.entity_id
_entity_poly.type
_entity_poly.pdbx_seq_one_letter_code
_entity_poly.pdbx_strand_id
1 'polypeptide(L)'
;ACSFHGSNVPILNRQNITWKFWPHCDQKPERKDMQAVQDLMKITPHGCRDGDLILMEGSAKLFNETFVHKRESADHEEAPPPEIKTDLFLFSEKGVKWFELEGREMTKVDMEPGDLFSRTLARCTTPDPLRLRPKTSCLICLHDTEKVRHREYLEAGEECSDNLLATIHWPHTNIRPASESPMRDSKGCPKNEDEPL
;
A
#
# COMPACT_ATOMS: atom_id res chain seq x y z
N ALA A 1 8.48 -14.77 -5.62
CA ALA A 1 9.45 -13.90 -4.93
C ALA A 1 8.70 -12.89 -4.06
N CYS A 2 9.31 -12.38 -2.99
CA CYS A 2 8.70 -11.39 -2.09
C CYS A 2 9.59 -10.14 -1.99
N SER A 3 8.99 -8.96 -1.90
CA SER A 3 9.68 -7.71 -1.56
C SER A 3 9.03 -7.06 -0.35
N PHE A 4 9.83 -6.38 0.48
CA PHE A 4 9.36 -5.56 1.58
C PHE A 4 9.29 -4.12 1.11
N HIS A 5 8.10 -3.53 1.18
CA HIS A 5 7.84 -2.23 0.57
C HIS A 5 8.03 -1.07 1.55
N GLY A 6 7.69 -1.31 2.82
CA GLY A 6 7.78 -0.26 3.82
C GLY A 6 7.12 -0.66 5.12
N SER A 7 7.44 0.09 6.16
CA SER A 7 6.85 -0.06 7.49
C SER A 7 6.05 1.19 7.83
N ASN A 8 4.82 0.99 8.30
CA ASN A 8 4.00 2.07 8.82
C ASN A 8 4.15 2.12 10.34
N VAL A 9 4.64 3.24 10.86
CA VAL A 9 4.80 3.52 12.29
C VAL A 9 4.03 4.80 12.64
N PRO A 10 2.70 4.74 12.81
CA PRO A 10 1.90 5.90 13.17
C PRO A 10 2.27 6.45 14.55
N ILE A 11 2.47 7.77 14.60
CA ILE A 11 2.70 8.53 15.83
C ILE A 11 1.47 8.42 16.75
N LEU A 12 1.71 8.20 18.04
CA LEU A 12 0.67 8.13 19.06
C LEU A 12 -0.03 9.48 19.23
N ASN A 13 -1.34 9.44 19.52
CA ASN A 13 -2.18 10.61 19.79
C ASN A 13 -2.13 11.71 18.71
N ARG A 14 -1.86 11.33 17.45
CA ARG A 14 -1.88 12.29 16.34
C ARG A 14 -3.32 12.72 16.06
N GLN A 15 -3.64 13.98 16.38
CA GLN A 15 -4.98 14.55 16.21
C GLN A 15 -5.14 15.38 14.93
N ASN A 16 -4.02 15.84 14.35
CA ASN A 16 -3.99 16.72 13.17
C ASN A 16 -3.92 15.91 11.86
N ILE A 17 -4.86 14.98 11.66
CA ILE A 17 -4.96 14.20 10.42
C ILE A 17 -6.09 14.78 9.57
N THR A 18 -5.73 15.41 8.46
CA THR A 18 -6.68 16.07 7.53
C THR A 18 -6.89 15.31 6.23
N TRP A 19 -6.00 14.36 5.90
CA TRP A 19 -6.06 13.60 4.67
C TRP A 19 -7.22 12.60 4.65
N LYS A 20 -7.78 12.37 3.47
CA LYS A 20 -8.80 11.34 3.24
C LYS A 20 -8.15 10.05 2.80
N PHE A 21 -8.73 8.92 3.19
CA PHE A 21 -8.31 7.62 2.68
C PHE A 21 -9.17 7.19 1.51
N TRP A 22 -8.53 6.68 0.46
CA TRP A 22 -9.19 6.30 -0.77
C TRP A 22 -9.25 4.78 -0.89
N PRO A 23 -10.40 4.21 -1.23
CA PRO A 23 -10.45 2.83 -1.70
C PRO A 23 -9.61 2.72 -2.98
N HIS A 24 -8.61 1.86 -2.98
CA HIS A 24 -7.70 1.67 -4.09
C HIS A 24 -7.31 0.20 -4.26
N CYS A 25 -6.82 -0.11 -5.46
CA CYS A 25 -5.99 -1.28 -5.69
C CYS A 25 -4.64 -0.83 -6.26
N ASP A 26 -3.59 -1.53 -5.85
CA ASP A 26 -2.21 -1.24 -6.26
C ASP A 26 -1.83 -1.99 -7.54
N GLN A 27 -2.73 -1.97 -8.52
CA GLN A 27 -2.54 -2.56 -9.83
C GLN A 27 -3.26 -1.74 -10.90
N LYS A 28 -2.62 -1.60 -12.07
CA LYS A 28 -3.24 -0.99 -13.24
C LYS A 28 -4.38 -1.83 -13.81
N PRO A 29 -5.49 -1.22 -14.26
CA PRO A 29 -6.58 -1.91 -14.95
C PRO A 29 -6.15 -2.74 -16.17
N GLU A 30 -5.12 -2.28 -16.88
CA GLU A 30 -4.63 -2.93 -18.11
C GLU A 30 -3.89 -4.24 -17.82
N ARG A 31 -3.39 -4.40 -16.58
CA ARG A 31 -2.76 -5.64 -16.14
C ARG A 31 -3.88 -6.61 -15.76
N LYS A 32 -4.11 -7.60 -16.61
CA LYS A 32 -5.07 -8.69 -16.34
C LYS A 32 -4.54 -9.61 -15.26
N ASP A 33 -5.46 -10.29 -14.59
CA ASP A 33 -5.19 -11.24 -13.52
C ASP A 33 -4.46 -10.60 -12.33
N MET A 34 -4.30 -11.36 -11.26
CA MET A 34 -3.56 -10.90 -10.09
C MET A 34 -2.06 -10.98 -10.38
N GLN A 35 -1.42 -9.84 -10.61
CA GLN A 35 0.01 -9.78 -10.95
C GLN A 35 0.89 -9.56 -9.72
N ALA A 36 0.33 -8.88 -8.72
CA ALA A 36 0.97 -8.58 -7.45
C ALA A 36 -0.06 -8.76 -6.34
N VAL A 37 0.40 -9.32 -5.23
CA VAL A 37 -0.39 -9.43 -4.01
C VAL A 37 0.28 -8.56 -2.97
N GLN A 38 -0.45 -7.58 -2.44
CA GLN A 38 0.02 -6.80 -1.31
C GLN A 38 -0.54 -7.36 -0.02
N ASP A 39 0.36 -7.79 0.85
CA ASP A 39 0.04 -8.28 2.16
C ASP A 39 0.46 -7.26 3.22
N LEU A 40 -0.33 -7.17 4.29
CA LEU A 40 0.04 -6.38 5.46
C LEU A 40 0.36 -7.34 6.61
N MET A 41 1.64 -7.37 7.01
CA MET A 41 2.08 -8.15 8.17
C MET A 41 2.04 -7.26 9.41
N LYS A 42 1.43 -7.77 10.49
CA LYS A 42 1.37 -7.05 11.76
C LYS A 42 2.56 -7.38 12.64
N ILE A 43 3.23 -6.34 13.15
CA ILE A 43 4.39 -6.48 14.05
C ILE A 43 3.95 -6.31 15.52
N THR A 44 2.98 -5.44 15.77
CA THR A 44 2.32 -5.25 17.08
C THR A 44 0.88 -5.75 17.01
N PRO A 45 0.15 -5.93 18.14
CA PRO A 45 -1.28 -6.24 18.10
C PRO A 45 -2.12 -5.10 17.50
N HIS A 46 -3.17 -5.40 16.74
CA HIS A 46 -4.09 -4.43 16.12
C HIS A 46 -5.53 -4.78 16.44
N GLY A 47 -6.27 -3.82 17.00
CA GLY A 47 -7.69 -3.91 17.27
C GLY A 47 -8.53 -2.83 16.57
N CYS A 48 -9.82 -2.87 16.88
CA CYS A 48 -10.85 -2.04 16.26
C CYS A 48 -10.61 -0.52 16.33
N ARG A 49 -9.77 -0.02 17.24
CA ARG A 49 -9.43 1.41 17.39
C ARG A 49 -8.12 1.84 16.74
N ASP A 50 -7.34 0.92 16.18
CA ASP A 50 -5.95 1.21 15.81
C ASP A 50 -5.75 1.82 14.43
N GLY A 51 -6.84 2.19 13.73
CA GLY A 51 -6.79 2.86 12.43
C GLY A 51 -6.06 2.03 11.40
N ASP A 52 -6.79 1.16 10.71
CA ASP A 52 -6.20 0.15 9.86
C ASP A 52 -6.80 0.11 8.48
N LEU A 53 -6.22 -0.76 7.68
CA LEU A 53 -6.77 -1.17 6.42
C LEU A 53 -8.14 -1.85 6.64
N ILE A 54 -9.16 -1.26 6.05
CA ILE A 54 -10.44 -1.89 5.76
C ILE A 54 -10.30 -2.53 4.38
N LEU A 55 -10.69 -3.79 4.30
CA LEU A 55 -10.56 -4.61 3.11
C LEU A 55 -11.92 -4.96 2.56
N MET A 56 -12.00 -5.12 1.25
CA MET A 56 -13.19 -5.71 0.67
C MET A 56 -12.96 -7.20 0.39
N GLU A 57 -13.51 -8.04 1.26
CA GLU A 57 -13.31 -9.49 1.18
C GLU A 57 -13.79 -10.05 -0.16
N GLY A 58 -13.01 -10.94 -0.77
CA GLY A 58 -13.36 -11.58 -2.05
C GLY A 58 -13.26 -10.68 -3.29
N SER A 59 -12.88 -9.40 -3.13
CA SER A 59 -12.69 -8.47 -4.26
C SER A 59 -11.67 -8.95 -5.30
N ALA A 60 -10.65 -9.71 -4.89
CA ALA A 60 -9.66 -10.33 -5.77
C ALA A 60 -10.27 -11.15 -6.91
N LYS A 61 -11.33 -11.92 -6.60
CA LYS A 61 -12.00 -12.80 -7.57
C LYS A 61 -12.73 -12.01 -8.65
N LEU A 62 -13.14 -10.78 -8.33
CA LEU A 62 -13.85 -9.88 -9.22
C LEU A 62 -12.91 -8.93 -9.96
N PHE A 63 -11.59 -9.02 -9.78
CA PHE A 63 -10.64 -8.05 -10.33
C PHE A 63 -10.76 -7.93 -11.85
N ASN A 64 -10.72 -9.06 -12.56
CA ASN A 64 -10.86 -9.05 -14.02
C ASN A 64 -12.21 -8.46 -14.45
N GLU A 65 -13.31 -8.89 -13.82
CA GLU A 65 -14.67 -8.40 -14.10
C GLU A 65 -14.81 -6.89 -13.87
N THR A 66 -14.17 -6.39 -12.82
CA THR A 66 -14.15 -4.97 -12.46
C THR A 66 -13.65 -4.13 -13.63
N PHE A 67 -12.63 -4.60 -14.35
CA PHE A 67 -11.96 -3.88 -15.44
C PHE A 67 -12.33 -4.39 -16.85
N VAL A 68 -13.31 -5.29 -16.98
CA VAL A 68 -13.89 -5.65 -18.30
C VAL A 68 -14.49 -4.41 -18.96
N HIS A 69 -15.18 -3.58 -18.19
CA HIS A 69 -15.65 -2.27 -18.64
C HIS A 69 -14.63 -1.20 -18.27
N LYS A 70 -14.34 -0.31 -19.21
CA LYS A 70 -13.45 0.82 -18.95
C LYS A 70 -14.03 1.64 -17.79
N ARG A 71 -13.28 1.72 -16.69
CA ARG A 71 -13.57 2.57 -15.54
C ARG A 71 -12.56 3.69 -15.49
N GLU A 72 -13.02 4.88 -15.10
CA GLU A 72 -12.13 5.99 -14.80
C GLU A 72 -11.70 5.88 -13.34
N SER A 73 -10.39 6.02 -13.10
CA SER A 73 -9.87 6.17 -11.74
C SER A 73 -10.47 7.45 -11.15
N ALA A 74 -10.90 7.39 -9.89
CA ALA A 74 -11.34 8.58 -9.18
C ALA A 74 -10.21 9.61 -9.13
N ASP A 75 -10.60 10.88 -9.24
CA ASP A 75 -9.68 11.99 -9.00
C ASP A 75 -9.65 12.32 -7.50
N HIS A 76 -8.47 12.65 -7.00
CA HIS A 76 -8.29 13.10 -5.62
C HIS A 76 -7.12 14.07 -5.55
N GLU A 77 -7.32 15.22 -4.90
CA GLU A 77 -6.31 16.29 -4.79
C GLU A 77 -5.00 15.80 -4.17
N GLU A 78 -5.10 14.86 -3.24
CA GLU A 78 -3.97 14.26 -2.53
C GLU A 78 -3.48 12.93 -3.15
N ALA A 79 -3.97 12.55 -4.34
CA ALA A 79 -3.46 11.38 -5.04
C ALA A 79 -2.00 11.62 -5.52
N PRO A 80 -1.18 10.55 -5.65
CA PRO A 80 0.18 10.70 -6.16
C PRO A 80 0.20 11.36 -7.55
N PRO A 81 1.28 12.06 -7.94
CA PRO A 81 1.43 12.62 -9.28
C PRO A 81 1.19 11.57 -10.38
N PRO A 82 0.61 11.93 -11.56
CA PRO A 82 0.33 11.00 -12.65
C PRO A 82 1.54 10.15 -13.09
N GLU A 83 2.75 10.71 -12.97
CA GLU A 83 4.01 10.05 -13.27
C GLU A 83 4.32 8.89 -12.31
N ILE A 84 3.72 8.87 -11.12
CA ILE A 84 3.87 7.86 -10.07
C ILE A 84 2.64 6.92 -10.00
N LYS A 85 1.48 7.30 -10.55
CA LYS A 85 0.26 6.47 -10.62
C LYS A 85 0.38 5.25 -11.56
N THR A 86 1.59 4.77 -11.85
CA THR A 86 1.80 3.71 -12.84
C THR A 86 1.24 2.36 -12.43
N ASP A 87 0.91 2.11 -11.17
CA ASP A 87 0.27 0.87 -10.71
C ASP A 87 -0.69 1.16 -9.55
N LEU A 88 -1.57 2.16 -9.72
CA LEU A 88 -2.57 2.56 -8.75
C LEU A 88 -3.90 2.83 -9.45
N PHE A 89 -5.00 2.27 -8.94
CA PHE A 89 -6.35 2.60 -9.36
C PHE A 89 -7.19 3.01 -8.16
N LEU A 90 -7.75 4.22 -8.22
CA LEU A 90 -8.62 4.76 -7.17
C LEU A 90 -10.08 4.49 -7.51
N PHE A 91 -10.81 3.87 -6.59
CA PHE A 91 -12.23 3.62 -6.76
C PHE A 91 -13.06 4.81 -6.29
N SER A 92 -13.99 5.24 -7.14
CA SER A 92 -15.04 6.16 -6.74
C SER A 92 -16.04 5.47 -5.81
N GLU A 93 -16.89 6.25 -5.14
CA GLU A 93 -17.99 5.68 -4.33
C GLU A 93 -18.90 4.76 -5.14
N LYS A 94 -19.14 5.07 -6.42
CA LYS A 94 -19.89 4.20 -7.33
C LYS A 94 -19.15 2.88 -7.58
N GLY A 95 -17.82 2.95 -7.70
CA GLY A 95 -16.95 1.79 -7.84
C GLY A 95 -17.05 0.86 -6.63
N VAL A 96 -17.01 1.41 -5.41
CA VAL A 96 -17.19 0.64 -4.17
C VAL A 96 -18.59 0.03 -4.08
N LYS A 97 -19.63 0.82 -4.35
CA LYS A 97 -21.03 0.34 -4.35
C LYS A 97 -21.29 -0.81 -5.32
N TRP A 98 -20.58 -0.86 -6.45
CA TRP A 98 -20.70 -1.98 -7.36
C TRP A 98 -20.32 -3.31 -6.69
N PHE A 99 -19.20 -3.33 -5.95
CA PHE A 99 -18.82 -4.54 -5.23
C PHE A 99 -19.80 -4.88 -4.09
N GLU A 100 -20.37 -3.88 -3.43
CA GLU A 100 -21.42 -4.10 -2.42
C GLU A 100 -22.65 -4.79 -3.03
N LEU A 101 -23.05 -4.40 -4.24
CA LEU A 101 -24.13 -5.05 -4.99
C LEU A 101 -23.78 -6.48 -5.43
N GLU A 102 -22.49 -6.76 -5.67
CA GLU A 102 -21.96 -8.12 -5.90
C GLU A 102 -21.80 -8.93 -4.59
N GLY A 103 -22.33 -8.43 -3.48
CA GLY A 103 -22.32 -9.12 -2.18
C GLY A 103 -20.96 -9.08 -1.47
N ARG A 104 -20.11 -8.09 -1.75
CA ARG A 104 -18.84 -7.87 -1.05
C ARG A 104 -19.00 -6.78 0.01
N GLU A 105 -18.40 -6.98 1.17
CA GLU A 105 -18.44 -5.99 2.24
C GLU A 105 -17.03 -5.47 2.55
N MET A 106 -16.96 -4.19 2.92
CA MET A 106 -15.78 -3.59 3.51
C MET A 106 -15.67 -4.03 4.97
N THR A 107 -14.81 -5.00 5.23
CA THR A 107 -14.61 -5.59 6.55
C THR A 107 -13.29 -5.10 7.15
N LYS A 108 -13.35 -4.67 8.40
CA LYS A 108 -12.15 -4.45 9.21
C LYS A 108 -11.73 -5.78 9.84
N VAL A 109 -10.47 -6.14 9.67
CA VAL A 109 -9.89 -7.37 10.25
C VAL A 109 -9.01 -6.98 11.43
N ASP A 110 -9.33 -7.47 12.61
CA ASP A 110 -8.44 -7.41 13.77
C ASP A 110 -7.38 -8.50 13.62
N MET A 111 -6.12 -8.17 13.93
CA MET A 111 -4.96 -9.01 13.61
C MET A 111 -3.96 -8.99 14.77
N GLU A 112 -3.39 -10.16 15.05
CA GLU A 112 -2.34 -10.36 16.03
C GLU A 112 -0.94 -10.26 15.38
N PRO A 113 0.12 -10.05 16.17
CA PRO A 113 1.49 -10.07 15.65
C PRO A 113 1.80 -11.37 14.90
N GLY A 114 2.33 -11.24 13.68
CA GLY A 114 2.64 -12.37 12.80
C GLY A 114 1.50 -12.74 11.84
N ASP A 115 0.29 -12.21 12.03
CA ASP A 115 -0.78 -12.38 11.05
C ASP A 115 -0.40 -11.68 9.74
N LEU A 116 -0.67 -12.39 8.64
CA LEU A 116 -0.50 -11.93 7.28
C LEU A 116 -1.86 -11.99 6.58
N PHE A 117 -2.22 -10.92 5.88
CA PHE A 117 -3.45 -10.91 5.12
C PHE A 117 -3.30 -10.21 3.78
N SER A 118 -3.94 -10.81 2.78
CA SER A 118 -3.79 -10.50 1.35
C SER A 118 -4.96 -9.71 0.79
N ARG A 119 -4.66 -8.76 -0.11
CA ARG A 119 -5.64 -7.77 -0.55
C ARG A 119 -5.68 -7.56 -2.06
N THR A 120 -6.81 -7.03 -2.52
CA THR A 120 -6.93 -6.43 -3.85
C THR A 120 -7.58 -5.05 -3.77
N LEU A 121 -8.77 -4.92 -3.19
CA LEU A 121 -9.37 -3.62 -2.87
C LEU A 121 -9.27 -3.32 -1.38
N ALA A 122 -8.68 -2.17 -1.05
CA ALA A 122 -8.44 -1.75 0.32
C ALA A 122 -8.59 -0.24 0.50
N ARG A 123 -8.88 0.18 1.74
CA ARG A 123 -8.85 1.58 2.17
C ARG A 123 -8.29 1.67 3.58
N CYS A 124 -7.44 2.65 3.87
CA CYS A 124 -6.97 2.90 5.24
C CYS A 124 -8.02 3.65 6.10
N THR A 125 -7.89 3.56 7.42
CA THR A 125 -8.68 4.36 8.37
C THR A 125 -7.81 5.06 9.39
N THR A 126 -8.32 6.16 9.94
CA THR A 126 -7.62 6.94 10.96
C THR A 126 -7.64 6.19 12.28
N PRO A 127 -6.50 6.12 13.01
CA PRO A 127 -6.50 5.59 14.37
C PRO A 127 -7.29 6.48 15.32
N ASP A 128 -7.89 5.88 16.34
CA ASP A 128 -8.52 6.59 17.44
C ASP A 128 -7.46 7.45 18.15
N PRO A 129 -7.67 8.78 18.29
CA PRO A 129 -6.74 9.65 18.99
C PRO A 129 -6.50 9.29 20.46
N LEU A 130 -7.39 8.53 21.09
CA LEU A 130 -7.27 8.05 22.48
C LEU A 130 -6.51 6.73 22.60
N ARG A 131 -5.97 6.20 21.50
CA ARG A 131 -5.20 4.96 21.48
C ARG A 131 -3.86 5.13 22.21
N LEU A 132 -3.64 4.28 23.22
CA LEU A 132 -2.47 4.36 24.11
C LEU A 132 -1.29 3.46 23.72
N ARG A 133 -1.45 2.57 22.74
CA ARG A 133 -0.43 1.57 22.37
C ARG A 133 0.13 1.87 20.99
N PRO A 134 1.44 1.71 20.73
CA PRO A 134 2.03 1.81 19.38
C PRO A 134 1.42 0.81 18.41
N LYS A 135 1.50 1.14 17.13
CA LYS A 135 1.11 0.26 16.03
C LYS A 135 2.26 0.19 15.05
N THR A 136 2.63 -1.01 14.65
CA THR A 136 3.58 -1.21 13.56
C THR A 136 3.11 -2.33 12.66
N SER A 137 3.18 -2.07 11.36
CA SER A 137 2.88 -3.05 10.31
C SER A 137 3.87 -2.89 9.16
N CYS A 138 4.24 -4.00 8.56
CA CYS A 138 5.09 -4.04 7.37
C CYS A 138 4.24 -4.42 6.15
N LEU A 139 4.40 -3.69 5.05
CA LEU A 139 3.79 -4.02 3.78
C LEU A 139 4.73 -4.96 3.00
N ILE A 140 4.22 -6.12 2.64
CA ILE A 140 4.92 -7.17 1.89
C ILE A 140 4.24 -7.29 0.53
N CYS A 141 5.00 -7.37 -0.54
CA CYS A 141 4.46 -7.61 -1.87
C CYS A 141 4.94 -8.98 -2.39
N LEU A 142 4.02 -9.85 -2.76
CA LEU A 142 4.29 -11.17 -3.32
C LEU A 142 4.06 -11.15 -4.83
N HIS A 143 5.01 -11.74 -5.55
CA HIS A 143 5.03 -11.76 -7.01
C HIS A 143 5.42 -13.15 -7.54
N ASP A 144 4.97 -13.43 -8.77
CA ASP A 144 5.45 -14.57 -9.53
C ASP A 144 6.96 -14.48 -9.72
N THR A 145 7.67 -15.53 -9.30
CA THR A 145 9.13 -15.59 -9.34
C THR A 145 9.66 -15.47 -10.76
N GLU A 146 8.96 -16.00 -11.78
CA GLU A 146 9.43 -15.92 -13.17
C GLU A 146 9.45 -14.48 -13.69
N LYS A 147 8.55 -13.61 -13.18
CA LYS A 147 8.50 -12.19 -13.58
C LYS A 147 9.60 -11.35 -12.95
N VAL A 148 10.07 -11.73 -11.76
CA VAL A 148 11.10 -10.98 -11.02
C VAL A 148 12.53 -11.38 -11.47
N ARG A 149 12.68 -12.45 -12.25
CA ARG A 149 13.99 -12.98 -12.68
C ARG A 149 14.64 -12.21 -13.84
N HIS A 150 13.99 -11.20 -14.40
CA HIS A 150 14.64 -10.37 -15.40
C HIS A 150 15.84 -9.65 -14.78
N ARG A 151 16.98 -9.74 -15.46
CA ARG A 151 18.27 -9.24 -14.98
C ARG A 151 18.22 -7.77 -14.56
N GLU A 152 17.52 -6.93 -15.33
CA GLU A 152 17.34 -5.51 -15.04
C GLU A 152 16.73 -5.24 -13.64
N TYR A 153 15.78 -6.06 -13.18
CA TYR A 153 15.14 -5.86 -11.88
C TYR A 153 15.98 -6.38 -10.72
N LEU A 154 16.75 -7.44 -10.97
CA LEU A 154 17.71 -7.95 -9.98
C LEU A 154 18.83 -6.93 -9.77
N GLU A 155 19.39 -6.39 -10.85
CA GLU A 155 20.44 -5.36 -10.78
C GLU A 155 19.94 -4.07 -10.12
N ALA A 156 18.73 -3.61 -10.45
CA ALA A 156 18.14 -2.44 -9.79
C ALA A 156 17.83 -2.68 -8.30
N GLY A 157 17.39 -3.89 -7.94
CA GLY A 157 17.16 -4.26 -6.54
C GLY A 157 18.47 -4.33 -5.73
N GLU A 158 19.53 -4.87 -6.33
CA GLU A 158 20.88 -4.89 -5.75
C GLU A 158 21.41 -3.46 -5.56
N GLU A 159 21.31 -2.60 -6.58
CA GLU A 159 21.70 -1.20 -6.49
C GLU A 159 20.96 -0.47 -5.37
N CYS A 160 19.65 -0.67 -5.24
CA CYS A 160 18.89 -0.07 -4.14
C CYS A 160 19.34 -0.58 -2.78
N SER A 161 19.62 -1.88 -2.65
CA SER A 161 20.11 -2.47 -1.40
C SER A 161 21.48 -1.92 -1.01
N ASP A 162 22.43 -1.88 -1.95
CA ASP A 162 23.80 -1.43 -1.72
C ASP A 162 23.87 0.06 -1.36
N ASN A 163 22.93 0.86 -1.86
CA ASN A 163 22.85 2.30 -1.61
C ASN A 163 21.79 2.69 -0.57
N LEU A 164 21.20 1.72 0.14
CA LEU A 164 20.17 1.95 1.18
C LEU A 164 18.94 2.73 0.66
N LEU A 165 18.61 2.57 -0.62
CA LEU A 165 17.50 3.24 -1.26
C LEU A 165 16.21 2.43 -1.08
N ALA A 166 15.11 3.12 -0.80
CA ALA A 166 13.81 2.46 -0.78
C ALA A 166 13.36 2.12 -2.21
N THR A 167 12.73 0.96 -2.38
CA THR A 167 12.09 0.52 -3.63
C THR A 167 10.58 0.63 -3.52
N ILE A 168 9.87 0.85 -4.64
CA ILE A 168 8.39 0.86 -4.63
C ILE A 168 7.74 -0.45 -5.11
N HIS A 169 6.41 -0.52 -4.94
CA HIS A 169 5.45 -1.64 -4.80
C HIS A 169 5.59 -2.86 -5.73
N TRP A 170 6.40 -2.79 -6.79
CA TRP A 170 6.49 -3.82 -7.82
C TRP A 170 7.97 -4.09 -8.20
N PRO A 171 8.58 -5.16 -7.65
CA PRO A 171 9.98 -5.51 -7.85
C PRO A 171 10.28 -6.03 -9.26
N HIS A 172 9.33 -5.96 -10.20
CA HIS A 172 9.49 -6.46 -11.57
C HIS A 172 9.05 -5.47 -12.65
N THR A 173 8.77 -4.21 -12.32
CA THR A 173 8.33 -3.21 -13.34
C THR A 173 8.31 -1.76 -12.84
N ASN A 174 8.56 -1.50 -11.56
CA ASN A 174 8.49 -0.14 -11.01
C ASN A 174 9.47 0.04 -9.84
N ILE A 175 10.72 -0.40 -9.98
CA ILE A 175 11.74 -0.13 -8.95
C ILE A 175 12.14 1.34 -9.10
N ARG A 176 11.67 2.18 -8.17
CA ARG A 176 12.09 3.59 -8.07
C ARG A 176 12.94 3.75 -6.83
N PRO A 177 14.24 3.97 -6.97
CA PRO A 177 15.07 4.35 -5.85
C PRO A 177 14.58 5.70 -5.32
N ALA A 178 14.03 5.71 -4.11
CA ALA A 178 13.67 6.96 -3.44
C ALA A 178 14.90 7.47 -2.69
N SER A 179 15.46 8.59 -3.15
CA SER A 179 16.63 9.25 -2.55
C SER A 179 16.30 10.63 -1.97
N GLU A 180 15.01 10.97 -1.86
CA GLU A 180 14.58 12.26 -1.34
C GLU A 180 14.83 12.32 0.18
N SER A 181 15.65 13.28 0.62
CA SER A 181 15.90 13.48 2.04
C SER A 181 14.61 13.95 2.75
N PRO A 182 14.30 13.42 3.94
CA PRO A 182 13.12 13.82 4.69
C PRO A 182 13.20 15.30 5.07
N MET A 183 12.07 15.98 4.97
CA MET A 183 11.94 17.41 5.25
C MET A 183 11.27 17.64 6.62
N ARG A 184 11.70 18.70 7.31
CA ARG A 184 11.11 19.25 8.54
C ARG A 184 10.94 20.75 8.34
N ASP A 185 9.71 21.23 8.41
CA ASP A 185 9.36 22.65 8.18
C ASP A 185 9.93 23.18 6.85
N SER A 186 9.77 22.39 5.78
CA SER A 186 10.28 22.67 4.43
C SER A 186 11.80 22.85 4.34
N LYS A 187 12.56 22.35 5.31
CA LYS A 187 14.03 22.27 5.29
C LYS A 187 14.47 20.81 5.46
N GLY A 188 15.66 20.46 5.03
CA GLY A 188 16.22 19.13 5.29
C GLY A 188 16.19 18.80 6.78
N CYS A 189 15.72 17.61 7.14
CA CYS A 189 15.61 17.21 8.53
C CYS A 189 17.02 17.07 9.14
N PRO A 190 17.35 17.80 10.22
CA PRO A 190 18.69 17.72 10.84
C PRO A 190 18.96 16.39 11.56
N LYS A 191 17.95 15.52 11.63
CA LYS A 191 18.04 14.16 12.18
C LYS A 191 18.00 13.08 11.09
N ASN A 192 18.12 13.48 9.83
CA ASN A 192 18.30 12.50 8.77
C ASN A 192 19.67 11.87 8.92
N GLU A 193 19.73 10.55 8.93
CA GLU A 193 20.98 9.80 8.85
C GLU A 193 20.92 8.96 7.57
N ASP A 194 21.99 8.99 6.79
CA ASP A 194 22.05 8.30 5.50
C ASP A 194 22.45 6.81 5.67
N GLU A 195 22.83 6.41 6.89
CA GLU A 195 23.19 5.04 7.25
C GLU A 195 22.44 4.60 8.53
N PRO A 196 22.17 3.28 8.70
CA PRO A 196 21.58 2.74 9.93
C PRO A 196 22.51 2.89 11.13
N LEU A 197 21.93 3.08 12.32
CA LEU A 197 22.62 3.09 13.61
C LEU A 197 23.12 1.71 14.04
#